data_AF-A0A354TFS3-F1
#
_entry.id   AF-A0A354TFS3-F1
#
_cell.length_a   1.000
_cell.length_b   1.000
_cell.length_c   1.000
_cell.angle_alpha   90.00
_cell.angle_beta   90.00
_cell.angle_gamma   90.00
#
_symmetry.space_group_name_H-M   'P 1'
#
loop_
_entity.id
_entity.type
_entity.pdbx_description
1 polymer ?
#
loop_
_entity_poly.entity_id
_entity_poly.type
_entity_poly.pdbx_seq_one_letter_code
_entity_poly.pdbx_strand_id
1 'polypeptide(L)'
;MKPLRIFISSVQKEMAVERAALRDFLRGDRLLRKLVEPVLFEDFPAAGIRPDFLYLDEAASCDLYLGLFGKDYGSEDDTGVSPTEREYDEAGHHNKPRFVFIKGGVDEKRHPKMEELIIKAGRQITRRRFHNQAELIGGVYAALVDHLEKAQIIRSGPFDAAVCAKAQLEDLDEERMVRFIRDARAHRNFALSATAPAFELLTHLNLLDEGRPTHAAVLLFGFQPQRFLVSSEVKCAHYHGTETAKPIPSLQIYKGTVFDLVDQAVDFVMSKLNLSVGTRASSIQAPSEYEI
;
A
#
# COMPACT_ATOMS: atom_id res chain seq x y z
N MET A 1 -5.99 -7.93 4.70
CA MET A 1 -4.72 -7.38 5.20
C MET A 1 -4.80 -7.42 6.71
N LYS A 2 -3.74 -7.85 7.41
CA LYS A 2 -3.69 -7.77 8.86
C LYS A 2 -3.47 -6.28 9.24
N PRO A 3 -4.28 -5.68 10.13
CA PRO A 3 -4.04 -4.32 10.59
C PRO A 3 -2.68 -4.21 11.28
N LEU A 4 -2.01 -3.06 11.12
CA LEU A 4 -0.79 -2.74 11.86
C LEU A 4 -1.14 -2.51 13.33
N ARG A 5 -0.48 -3.24 14.22
CA ARG A 5 -0.69 -3.10 15.67
C ARG A 5 0.12 -1.91 16.18
N ILE A 6 -0.56 -0.95 16.78
CA ILE A 6 0.04 0.25 17.38
C ILE A 6 0.00 0.11 18.89
N PHE A 7 1.15 -0.01 19.52
CA PHE A 7 1.26 -0.02 20.97
C PHE A 7 1.22 1.42 21.51
N ILE A 8 0.19 1.76 22.29
CA ILE A 8 0.05 3.09 22.89
C ILE A 8 0.57 3.05 24.32
N SER A 9 1.76 3.64 24.52
CA SER A 9 2.46 3.72 25.80
C SER A 9 2.35 5.11 26.43
N SER A 10 2.06 5.16 27.73
CA SER A 10 2.12 6.38 28.54
C SER A 10 1.89 6.11 30.02
N VAL A 11 2.17 7.10 30.87
CA VAL A 11 1.74 7.09 32.27
C VAL A 11 0.21 7.14 32.33
N GLN A 12 -0.41 6.00 32.65
CA GLN A 12 -1.86 5.78 32.55
C GLN A 12 -2.67 6.81 33.33
N LYS A 13 -2.30 7.09 34.58
CA LYS A 13 -3.02 8.05 35.44
C LYS A 13 -3.02 9.46 34.86
N GLU A 14 -1.92 9.88 34.24
CA GLU A 14 -1.77 11.23 33.68
C GLU A 14 -2.49 11.37 32.32
N MET A 15 -2.45 10.32 31.50
CA MET A 15 -2.86 10.36 30.09
C MET A 15 -4.17 9.62 29.79
N ALA A 16 -4.94 9.23 30.80
CA ALA A 16 -6.16 8.44 30.61
C ALA A 16 -7.13 9.06 29.59
N VAL A 17 -7.30 10.38 29.64
CA VAL A 17 -8.22 11.14 28.77
C VAL A 17 -7.72 11.18 27.33
N GLU A 18 -6.42 11.39 27.11
CA GLU A 18 -5.78 11.39 25.81
C GLU A 18 -5.75 9.99 25.18
N ARG A 19 -5.44 8.96 25.98
CA ARG A 19 -5.42 7.55 25.54
C ARG A 19 -6.79 7.11 25.05
N ALA A 20 -7.84 7.40 25.83
CA ALA A 20 -9.22 7.06 25.47
C ALA A 20 -9.64 7.76 24.17
N ALA A 21 -9.40 9.07 24.07
CA ALA A 21 -9.73 9.83 22.86
C ALA A 21 -8.98 9.32 21.62
N LEU A 22 -7.69 9.00 21.76
CA LEU A 22 -6.89 8.48 20.65
C LEU A 22 -7.36 7.07 20.23
N ARG A 23 -7.63 6.18 21.19
CA ARG A 23 -8.18 4.84 20.93
C ARG A 23 -9.50 4.94 20.18
N ASP A 24 -10.43 5.76 20.68
CA ASP A 24 -11.77 5.89 20.12
C ASP A 24 -11.72 6.51 18.71
N PHE A 25 -10.82 7.47 18.48
CA PHE A 25 -10.54 8.00 17.16
C PHE A 25 -10.01 6.91 16.20
N LEU A 26 -8.97 6.17 16.58
CA LEU A 26 -8.35 5.15 15.73
C LEU A 26 -9.31 4.01 15.38
N ARG A 27 -10.18 3.61 16.34
CA ARG A 27 -11.22 2.58 16.12
C ARG A 27 -12.44 3.13 15.36
N GLY A 28 -12.74 4.42 15.51
CA GLY A 28 -13.91 5.08 14.92
C GLY A 28 -13.69 5.54 13.48
N ASP A 29 -12.47 5.93 13.11
CA ASP A 29 -12.16 6.44 11.77
C ASP A 29 -12.36 5.37 10.67
N ARG A 30 -12.97 5.76 9.55
CA ARG A 30 -13.39 4.81 8.49
C ARG A 30 -12.23 4.14 7.77
N LEU A 31 -11.10 4.85 7.64
CA LEU A 31 -9.90 4.38 6.96
C LEU A 31 -8.99 3.66 7.96
N LEU A 32 -8.63 4.33 9.05
CA LEU A 32 -7.65 3.83 10.01
C LEU A 32 -8.10 2.54 10.68
N ARG A 33 -9.39 2.36 11.02
CA ARG A 33 -9.89 1.11 11.62
C ARG A 33 -9.67 -0.15 10.76
N LYS A 34 -9.41 0.02 9.45
CA LYS A 34 -9.10 -1.08 8.53
C LYS A 34 -7.60 -1.36 8.41
N LEU A 35 -6.77 -0.38 8.75
CA LEU A 35 -5.34 -0.37 8.51
C LEU A 35 -4.53 -0.53 9.79
N VAL A 36 -5.07 -0.08 10.93
CA VAL A 36 -4.38 -0.07 12.22
C VAL A 36 -5.27 -0.59 13.34
N GLU A 37 -4.63 -1.16 14.36
CA GLU A 37 -5.27 -1.67 15.58
C GLU A 37 -4.54 -1.09 16.79
N PRO A 38 -5.18 -0.20 17.59
CA PRO A 38 -4.56 0.32 18.80
C PRO A 38 -4.60 -0.74 19.91
N VAL A 39 -3.42 -1.06 20.43
CA VAL A 39 -3.18 -1.95 21.56
C VAL A 39 -2.90 -1.09 22.78
N LEU A 40 -3.77 -1.21 23.77
CA LEU A 40 -3.68 -0.52 25.05
C LEU A 40 -3.58 -1.55 26.16
N PHE A 41 -2.83 -1.22 27.22
CA PHE A 41 -2.70 -2.09 28.38
C PHE A 41 -4.07 -2.38 29.04
N GLU A 42 -4.97 -1.42 29.04
CA GLU A 42 -6.28 -1.53 29.68
C GLU A 42 -7.21 -2.53 28.98
N ASP A 43 -6.90 -2.97 27.76
CA ASP A 43 -7.71 -3.93 27.01
C ASP A 43 -7.39 -5.40 27.38
N PHE A 44 -6.36 -5.66 28.20
CA PHE A 44 -5.99 -7.01 28.60
C PHE A 44 -6.79 -7.51 29.82
N PRO A 45 -7.29 -8.76 29.80
CA PRO A 45 -7.95 -9.34 30.96
C PRO A 45 -6.96 -9.47 32.12
N ALA A 46 -7.41 -9.11 33.32
CA ALA A 46 -6.67 -9.29 34.57
C ALA A 46 -6.55 -10.78 34.93
N ALA A 47 -5.89 -11.57 34.10
CA ALA A 47 -5.42 -12.90 34.48
C ALA A 47 -4.21 -12.68 35.40
N GLY A 48 -4.20 -13.32 36.57
CA GLY A 48 -3.25 -13.10 37.68
C GLY A 48 -1.79 -13.47 37.42
N ILE A 49 -1.26 -13.06 36.28
CA ILE A 49 0.14 -13.11 35.86
C ILE A 49 0.75 -11.75 36.20
N ARG A 50 1.96 -11.73 36.75
CA ARG A 50 2.65 -10.47 37.10
C ARG A 50 2.65 -9.51 35.90
N PRO A 51 2.14 -8.28 36.05
CA PRO A 51 2.09 -7.29 34.97
C PRO A 51 3.46 -7.02 34.33
N ASP A 52 4.55 -7.25 35.08
CA ASP A 52 5.90 -6.75 34.82
C ASP A 52 6.53 -7.19 33.49
N PHE A 53 6.11 -8.31 32.87
CA PHE A 53 6.70 -8.81 31.62
C PHE A 53 5.75 -8.80 30.41
N LEU A 54 4.43 -8.86 30.62
CA LEU A 54 3.47 -9.04 29.53
C LEU A 54 3.42 -7.82 28.58
N TYR A 55 3.63 -6.60 29.10
CA TYR A 55 3.61 -5.39 28.27
C TYR A 55 4.84 -5.26 27.38
N LEU A 56 5.98 -5.85 27.75
CA LEU A 56 7.19 -5.84 26.92
C LEU A 56 7.05 -6.74 25.70
N ASP A 57 6.49 -7.93 25.87
CA ASP A 57 6.18 -8.83 24.75
C ASP A 57 5.19 -8.18 23.77
N GLU A 58 4.23 -7.41 24.30
CA GLU A 58 3.28 -6.67 23.46
C GLU A 58 3.93 -5.49 22.74
N ALA A 59 4.78 -4.71 23.42
CA ALA A 59 5.57 -3.65 22.79
C ALA A 59 6.50 -4.20 21.69
N ALA A 60 7.09 -5.37 21.90
CA ALA A 60 7.94 -6.06 20.93
C ALA A 60 7.14 -6.63 19.74
N SER A 61 5.95 -7.17 19.99
CA SER A 61 5.11 -7.81 18.98
C SER A 61 4.30 -6.83 18.12
N CYS A 62 4.15 -5.58 18.55
CA CYS A 62 3.50 -4.54 17.77
C CYS A 62 4.36 -4.08 16.58
N ASP A 63 3.70 -3.51 15.57
CA ASP A 63 4.36 -3.01 14.36
C ASP A 63 4.89 -1.59 14.55
N LEU A 64 4.27 -0.81 15.45
CA LEU A 64 4.62 0.57 15.72
C LEU A 64 4.43 0.89 17.21
N TYR A 65 5.37 1.65 17.77
CA TYR A 65 5.26 2.19 19.13
C TYR A 65 4.83 3.66 19.09
N LEU A 66 3.86 4.02 19.91
CA LEU A 66 3.36 5.38 20.07
C LEU A 66 3.41 5.76 21.55
N GLY A 67 4.36 6.64 21.91
CA GLY A 67 4.54 7.16 23.26
C GLY A 67 3.85 8.51 23.46
N LEU A 68 3.02 8.63 24.50
CA LEU A 68 2.48 9.91 24.98
C LEU A 68 3.19 10.31 26.28
N PHE A 69 4.05 11.32 26.20
CA PHE A 69 4.89 11.74 27.33
C PHE A 69 4.37 13.02 27.96
N GLY A 70 4.13 12.96 29.28
CA GLY A 70 3.61 14.06 30.08
C GLY A 70 4.66 14.66 30.99
N LYS A 71 4.25 14.97 32.23
CA LYS A 71 5.09 15.47 33.31
C LYS A 71 5.62 14.35 34.18
N ASP A 72 4.82 13.33 34.42
CA ASP A 72 5.16 12.25 35.32
C ASP A 72 6.02 11.21 34.62
N TYR A 73 6.98 10.63 35.35
CA TYR A 73 7.74 9.48 34.86
C TYR A 73 7.01 8.15 35.12
N GLY A 74 6.05 8.14 36.05
CA GLY A 74 5.34 6.94 36.48
C GLY A 74 6.05 6.21 37.62
N SER A 75 5.56 5.01 37.95
CA SER A 75 6.19 4.15 38.95
C SER A 75 7.44 3.52 38.37
N GLU A 76 8.53 3.58 39.12
CA GLU A 76 9.78 2.92 38.78
C GLU A 76 9.76 1.47 39.26
N ASP A 77 10.45 0.61 38.55
CA ASP A 77 10.74 -0.75 38.98
C ASP A 77 11.96 -0.82 39.92
N ASP A 78 12.37 -2.04 40.27
CA ASP A 78 13.53 -2.32 41.11
C ASP A 78 14.86 -1.76 40.55
N THR A 79 14.91 -1.41 39.26
CA THR A 79 16.08 -0.81 38.58
C THR A 79 15.97 0.70 38.39
N GLY A 80 14.88 1.31 38.86
CA GLY A 80 14.65 2.74 38.74
C GLY A 80 14.13 3.18 37.37
N VAL A 81 13.61 2.27 36.54
CA VAL A 81 13.13 2.56 35.18
C VAL A 81 11.60 2.45 35.14
N SER A 82 10.94 3.39 34.47
CA SER A 82 9.49 3.35 34.29
C SER A 82 9.08 2.32 33.22
N PRO A 83 7.88 1.72 33.31
CA PRO A 83 7.34 0.88 32.24
C PRO A 83 7.37 1.56 30.87
N THR A 84 6.99 2.84 30.82
CA THR A 84 7.03 3.66 29.60
C THR A 84 8.43 3.70 28.95
N GLU A 85 9.48 3.87 29.76
CA GLU A 85 10.85 3.87 29.23
C GLU A 85 11.28 2.47 28.78
N ARG A 86 10.93 1.41 29.52
CA ARG A 86 11.24 0.04 29.11
C ARG A 86 10.56 -0.31 27.79
N GLU A 87 9.29 0.03 27.62
CA GLU A 87 8.53 -0.20 26.39
C GLU A 87 9.14 0.57 25.21
N TYR A 88 9.56 1.83 25.44
CA TYR A 88 10.24 2.64 24.44
C TYR A 88 11.58 2.03 24.00
N ASP A 89 12.34 1.50 24.94
CA ASP A 89 13.62 0.85 24.68
C ASP A 89 13.43 -0.48 23.98
N GLU A 90 12.49 -1.30 24.42
CA GLU A 90 12.17 -2.60 23.81
C GLU A 90 11.78 -2.42 22.34
N ALA A 91 10.87 -1.49 22.05
CA ALA A 91 10.52 -1.14 20.67
C ALA A 91 11.75 -0.71 19.84
N GLY A 92 12.73 -0.06 20.47
CA GLY A 92 14.01 0.29 19.86
C GLY A 92 14.90 -0.90 19.57
N HIS A 93 15.04 -1.85 20.50
CA HIS A 93 15.82 -3.06 20.31
C HIS A 93 15.30 -3.89 19.12
N HIS A 94 13.99 -3.88 18.88
CA HIS A 94 13.35 -4.55 17.73
C HIS A 94 13.24 -3.69 16.46
N ASN A 95 13.93 -2.54 16.40
CA ASN A 95 13.91 -1.61 15.26
C ASN A 95 12.50 -1.16 14.84
N LYS A 96 11.56 -1.07 15.78
CA LYS A 96 10.20 -0.62 15.49
C LYS A 96 10.17 0.89 15.26
N PRO A 97 9.34 1.39 14.33
CA PRO A 97 9.01 2.80 14.25
C PRO A 97 8.46 3.30 15.60
N ARG A 98 9.00 4.41 16.09
CA ARG A 98 8.63 5.02 17.38
C ARG A 98 8.15 6.45 17.16
N PHE A 99 6.89 6.72 17.45
CA PHE A 99 6.30 8.06 17.43
C PHE A 99 6.14 8.58 18.84
N VAL A 100 6.66 9.77 19.11
CA VAL A 100 6.65 10.36 20.45
C VAL A 100 5.93 11.70 20.43
N PHE A 101 4.85 11.77 21.21
CA PHE A 101 4.03 12.97 21.39
C PHE A 101 4.17 13.48 22.82
N ILE A 102 4.52 14.76 22.96
CA ILE A 102 4.83 15.36 24.26
C ILE A 102 3.75 16.37 24.61
N LYS A 103 3.10 16.19 25.76
CA LYS A 103 2.11 17.13 26.27
C LYS A 103 2.82 18.37 26.83
N GLY A 104 2.34 19.54 26.42
CA GLY A 104 2.75 20.84 26.96
C GLY A 104 4.03 21.46 26.38
N GLY A 105 4.38 22.63 26.92
CA GLY A 105 5.45 23.52 26.45
C GLY A 105 6.86 23.08 26.86
N VAL A 106 7.87 23.81 26.34
CA VAL A 106 9.30 23.55 26.65
C VAL A 106 9.58 23.80 28.13
N ASP A 107 8.99 24.83 28.71
CA ASP A 107 9.26 25.30 30.07
C ASP A 107 8.42 24.63 31.16
N GLU A 108 7.69 23.57 30.83
CA GLU A 108 6.95 22.83 31.85
C GLU A 108 7.91 22.01 32.72
N LYS A 109 7.77 22.15 34.04
CA LYS A 109 8.46 21.30 35.02
C LYS A 109 8.00 19.85 34.86
N ARG A 110 8.90 18.98 34.40
CA ARG A 110 8.68 17.53 34.30
C ARG A 110 9.56 16.80 35.29
N HIS A 111 9.25 15.55 35.54
CA HIS A 111 10.14 14.67 36.29
C HIS A 111 11.49 14.57 35.57
N PRO A 112 12.65 14.67 36.26
CA PRO A 112 13.96 14.67 35.62
C PRO A 112 14.19 13.47 34.68
N LYS A 113 13.79 12.27 35.09
CA LYS A 113 13.87 11.07 34.24
C LYS A 113 12.97 11.11 33.01
N MET A 114 11.82 11.80 33.08
CA MET A 114 10.96 12.02 31.91
C MET A 114 11.62 13.00 30.93
N GLU A 115 12.33 14.01 31.43
CA GLU A 115 13.13 14.90 30.56
C GLU A 115 14.26 14.13 29.85
N GLU A 116 14.96 13.25 30.58
CA GLU A 116 15.97 12.37 30.01
C GLU A 116 15.39 11.46 28.91
N LEU A 117 14.24 10.84 29.15
CA LEU A 117 13.53 10.02 28.16
C LEU A 117 13.11 10.84 26.93
N ILE A 118 12.61 12.06 27.14
CA ILE A 118 12.26 12.99 26.04
C ILE A 118 13.50 13.36 25.22
N ILE A 119 14.66 13.59 25.87
CA ILE A 119 15.93 13.87 25.19
C ILE A 119 16.40 12.65 24.41
N LYS A 120 16.33 11.45 25.00
CA LYS A 120 16.62 10.16 24.37
C LYS A 120 15.78 9.97 23.11
N ALA A 121 14.47 10.28 23.19
CA ALA A 121 13.55 10.24 22.07
C ALA A 121 13.81 11.32 21.00
N GLY A 122 14.38 12.46 21.39
CA GLY A 122 14.72 13.57 20.48
C GLY A 122 15.76 13.22 19.40
N ARG A 123 16.46 12.08 19.53
CA ARG A 123 17.37 11.57 18.49
C ARG A 123 16.65 10.87 17.33
N GLN A 124 15.32 10.83 17.30
CA GLN A 124 14.50 10.09 16.33
C GLN A 124 13.51 10.98 15.55
N ILE A 125 13.01 10.43 14.44
CA ILE A 125 12.40 11.14 13.30
C ILE A 125 11.02 11.76 13.60
N THR A 126 10.32 11.40 14.68
CA THR A 126 8.95 11.91 14.93
C THR A 126 8.69 12.24 16.39
N ARG A 127 9.20 13.40 16.82
CA ARG A 127 8.86 14.07 18.08
C ARG A 127 7.93 15.26 17.78
N ARG A 128 6.70 15.23 18.29
CA ARG A 128 5.74 16.36 18.18
C ARG A 128 5.21 16.75 19.56
N ARG A 129 4.88 18.04 19.73
CA ARG A 129 4.24 18.55 20.94
C ARG A 129 2.74 18.73 20.71
N PHE A 130 1.95 18.64 21.78
CA PHE A 130 0.52 18.91 21.76
C PHE A 130 0.05 19.54 23.08
N HIS A 131 -1.01 20.34 23.02
CA HIS A 131 -1.61 20.99 24.18
C HIS A 131 -3.02 20.48 24.50
N ASN A 132 -3.69 19.87 23.54
CA ASN A 132 -5.05 19.36 23.66
C ASN A 132 -5.25 18.09 22.81
N GLN A 133 -6.41 17.44 22.97
CA GLN A 133 -6.75 16.20 22.26
C GLN A 133 -6.81 16.38 20.75
N ALA A 134 -7.29 17.52 20.26
CA ALA A 134 -7.41 17.76 18.81
C ALA A 134 -6.03 17.84 18.15
N GLU A 135 -5.07 18.53 18.78
CA GLU A 135 -3.68 18.57 18.33
C GLU A 135 -3.02 17.20 18.39
N LEU A 136 -3.26 16.42 19.44
CA LEU A 136 -2.76 15.05 19.54
C LEU A 136 -3.29 14.19 18.39
N ILE A 137 -4.61 14.18 18.19
CA ILE A 137 -5.27 13.38 17.15
C ILE A 137 -4.77 13.80 15.77
N GLY A 138 -4.75 15.10 15.47
CA GLY A 138 -4.25 15.61 14.19
C GLY A 138 -2.78 15.27 13.96
N GLY A 139 -1.96 15.38 15.01
CA GLY A 139 -0.55 15.03 14.98
C GLY A 139 -0.30 13.54 14.72
N VAL A 140 -1.03 12.67 15.41
CA VAL A 140 -0.95 11.21 15.23
C VAL A 140 -1.48 10.82 13.85
N TYR A 141 -2.61 11.38 13.42
CA TYR A 141 -3.18 11.12 12.11
C TYR A 141 -2.18 11.43 10.99
N ALA A 142 -1.57 12.62 11.02
CA ALA A 142 -0.56 13.00 10.04
C ALA A 142 0.66 12.06 10.05
N ALA A 143 1.19 11.74 11.23
CA ALA A 143 2.33 10.82 11.36
C ALA A 143 2.01 9.40 10.85
N LEU A 144 0.79 8.91 11.10
CA LEU A 144 0.32 7.62 10.59
C LEU A 144 0.13 7.64 9.08
N VAL A 145 -0.48 8.69 8.51
CA VAL A 145 -0.62 8.82 7.05
C VAL A 145 0.76 8.80 6.38
N ASP A 146 1.69 9.63 6.86
CA ASP A 146 3.07 9.67 6.33
C ASP A 146 3.74 8.28 6.38
N HIS A 147 3.50 7.52 7.45
CA HIS A 147 4.03 6.18 7.61
C HIS A 147 3.37 5.17 6.67
N LEU A 148 2.05 5.20 6.55
CA LEU A 148 1.29 4.30 5.70
C LEU A 148 1.58 4.54 4.22
N GLU A 149 1.85 5.79 3.82
CA GLU A 149 2.32 6.13 2.47
C GLU A 149 3.75 5.63 2.21
N LYS A 150 4.69 5.87 3.13
CA LYS A 150 6.06 5.35 3.03
C LYS A 150 6.10 3.82 2.99
N ALA A 151 5.22 3.17 3.75
CA ALA A 151 5.04 1.72 3.75
C ALA A 151 4.25 1.20 2.53
N GLN A 152 3.77 2.09 1.64
CA GLN A 152 2.95 1.77 0.46
C GLN A 152 1.65 1.00 0.79
N ILE A 153 1.16 1.15 2.03
CA ILE A 153 -0.12 0.61 2.50
C ILE A 153 -1.27 1.48 1.99
N ILE A 154 -1.10 2.80 2.06
CA ILE A 154 -1.92 3.77 1.33
C ILE A 154 -1.10 4.24 0.14
N ARG A 155 -1.73 4.32 -1.03
CA ARG A 155 -1.11 4.77 -2.26
C ARG A 155 -1.81 6.05 -2.71
N SER A 156 -1.03 7.12 -2.86
CA SER A 156 -1.50 8.41 -3.38
C SER A 156 -1.18 8.60 -4.86
N GLY A 157 -0.31 7.76 -5.43
CA GLY A 157 0.09 7.81 -6.84
C GLY A 157 -0.85 7.06 -7.81
N PRO A 158 -0.69 7.27 -9.13
CA PRO A 158 -1.42 6.54 -10.16
C PRO A 158 -1.25 5.03 -10.03
N PHE A 159 -2.31 4.27 -10.32
CA PHE A 159 -2.32 2.81 -10.17
C PHE A 159 -1.21 2.13 -10.98
N ASP A 160 -1.02 2.55 -12.21
CA ASP A 160 -0.05 2.02 -13.17
C ASP A 160 1.40 2.27 -12.74
N ALA A 161 1.67 3.42 -12.12
CA ALA A 161 2.99 3.78 -11.60
C ALA A 161 3.32 3.14 -10.24
N ALA A 162 2.34 2.64 -9.49
CA ALA A 162 2.58 2.04 -8.19
C ALA A 162 3.33 0.71 -8.28
N VAL A 163 4.22 0.45 -7.32
CA VAL A 163 4.95 -0.82 -7.18
C VAL A 163 3.98 -2.01 -7.11
N CYS A 164 4.21 -3.00 -7.96
CA CYS A 164 3.55 -4.28 -7.87
C CYS A 164 4.25 -5.14 -6.81
N ALA A 165 3.86 -4.98 -5.54
CA ALA A 165 4.60 -5.48 -4.37
C ALA A 165 4.98 -6.97 -4.37
N LYS A 166 4.30 -7.82 -5.15
CA LYS A 166 4.56 -9.26 -5.24
C LYS A 166 5.36 -9.66 -6.48
N ALA A 167 5.53 -8.78 -7.45
CA ALA A 167 6.24 -9.07 -8.70
C ALA A 167 7.73 -8.77 -8.56
N GLN A 168 8.54 -9.62 -9.19
CA GLN A 168 9.98 -9.43 -9.35
C GLN A 168 10.34 -9.26 -10.83
N LEU A 169 11.59 -8.91 -11.14
CA LEU A 169 12.03 -8.71 -12.52
C LEU A 169 11.93 -10.01 -13.34
N GLU A 170 12.09 -11.16 -12.70
CA GLU A 170 12.00 -12.49 -13.32
C GLU A 170 10.58 -12.88 -13.73
N ASP A 171 9.56 -12.18 -13.20
CA ASP A 171 8.16 -12.37 -13.62
C ASP A 171 7.85 -11.65 -14.95
N LEU A 172 8.80 -10.89 -15.50
CA LEU A 172 8.67 -10.15 -16.75
C LEU A 172 9.34 -10.89 -17.93
N ASP A 173 8.70 -10.79 -19.09
CA ASP A 173 9.05 -11.42 -20.35
C ASP A 173 10.02 -10.54 -21.15
N GLU A 174 11.32 -10.85 -21.03
CA GLU A 174 12.38 -10.15 -21.76
C GLU A 174 12.29 -10.35 -23.29
N GLU A 175 11.82 -11.49 -23.78
CA GLU A 175 11.65 -11.72 -25.22
C GLU A 175 10.58 -10.77 -25.79
N ARG A 176 9.48 -10.58 -25.06
CA ARG A 176 8.44 -9.60 -25.41
C ARG A 176 8.97 -8.17 -25.37
N MET A 177 9.85 -7.82 -24.43
CA MET A 177 10.51 -6.51 -24.39
C MET A 177 11.38 -6.27 -25.63
N VAL A 178 12.17 -7.26 -26.05
CA VAL A 178 12.99 -7.18 -27.28
C VAL A 178 12.10 -6.98 -28.51
N ARG A 179 10.99 -7.72 -28.61
CA ARG A 179 10.00 -7.53 -29.68
C ARG A 179 9.41 -6.11 -29.67
N PHE A 180 9.01 -5.62 -28.49
CA PHE A 180 8.48 -4.26 -28.33
C PHE A 180 9.47 -3.20 -28.81
N ILE A 181 10.75 -3.28 -28.43
CA ILE A 181 11.77 -2.32 -28.88
C ILE A 181 11.88 -2.33 -30.40
N ARG A 182 11.96 -3.52 -31.02
CA ARG A 182 12.06 -3.66 -32.48
C ARG A 182 10.88 -2.99 -33.17
N ASP A 183 9.67 -3.27 -32.71
CA ASP A 183 8.44 -2.78 -33.34
C ASP A 183 8.27 -1.27 -33.09
N ALA A 184 8.60 -0.76 -31.89
CA ALA A 184 8.57 0.66 -31.56
C ALA A 184 9.61 1.47 -32.37
N ARG A 185 10.80 0.92 -32.62
CA ARG A 185 11.81 1.54 -33.49
C ARG A 185 11.29 1.65 -34.93
N ALA A 186 10.70 0.58 -35.45
CA ALA A 186 10.19 0.54 -36.82
C ALA A 186 9.08 1.58 -37.08
N HIS A 187 8.20 1.81 -36.10
CA HIS A 187 7.01 2.65 -36.29
C HIS A 187 7.12 4.05 -35.69
N ARG A 188 7.97 4.28 -34.68
CA ARG A 188 7.98 5.52 -33.87
C ARG A 188 9.36 6.08 -33.58
N ASN A 189 10.41 5.63 -34.26
CA ASN A 189 11.79 6.09 -34.07
C ASN A 189 12.24 6.05 -32.60
N PHE A 190 11.92 4.94 -31.92
CA PHE A 190 12.20 4.75 -30.49
C PHE A 190 13.70 4.83 -30.18
N ALA A 191 14.05 5.54 -29.10
CA ALA A 191 15.43 5.96 -28.83
C ALA A 191 16.38 4.81 -28.46
N LEU A 192 15.88 3.79 -27.76
CA LEU A 192 16.71 2.68 -27.28
C LEU A 192 17.16 1.77 -28.41
N SER A 193 18.38 1.24 -28.31
CA SER A 193 18.93 0.28 -29.27
C SER A 193 18.13 -1.02 -29.27
N ALA A 194 18.11 -1.76 -30.40
CA ALA A 194 17.39 -3.03 -30.50
C ALA A 194 17.94 -4.13 -29.55
N THR A 195 19.15 -3.95 -29.05
CA THR A 195 19.83 -4.84 -28.10
C THR A 195 19.89 -4.24 -26.69
N ALA A 196 19.11 -3.19 -26.41
CA ALA A 196 19.08 -2.59 -25.09
C ALA A 196 18.59 -3.63 -24.06
N PRO A 197 19.24 -3.73 -22.89
CA PRO A 197 18.84 -4.68 -21.85
C PRO A 197 17.45 -4.32 -21.29
N ALA A 198 16.74 -5.34 -20.79
CA ALA A 198 15.40 -5.19 -20.22
C ALA A 198 15.32 -4.07 -19.16
N PHE A 199 16.32 -3.99 -18.28
CA PHE A 199 16.36 -2.96 -17.23
C PHE A 199 16.39 -1.53 -17.82
N GLU A 200 17.16 -1.30 -18.88
CA GLU A 200 17.23 0.02 -19.54
C GLU A 200 15.88 0.40 -20.18
N LEU A 201 15.20 -0.56 -20.81
CA LEU A 201 13.84 -0.35 -21.32
C LEU A 201 12.87 0.03 -20.20
N LEU A 202 12.85 -0.76 -19.13
CA LEU A 202 11.94 -0.55 -18.01
C LEU A 202 12.19 0.80 -17.33
N THR A 203 13.45 1.21 -17.14
CA THR A 203 13.78 2.54 -16.64
C THR A 203 13.36 3.63 -17.61
N HIS A 204 13.64 3.50 -18.91
CA HIS A 204 13.30 4.50 -19.92
C HIS A 204 11.79 4.76 -20.01
N LEU A 205 10.98 3.72 -19.81
CA LEU A 205 9.52 3.79 -19.80
C LEU A 205 8.93 4.15 -18.41
N ASN A 206 9.75 4.42 -17.39
CA ASN A 206 9.34 4.65 -16.00
C ASN A 206 8.49 3.49 -15.42
N LEU A 207 8.87 2.26 -15.73
CA LEU A 207 8.21 1.03 -15.30
C LEU A 207 8.85 0.41 -14.05
N LEU A 208 9.81 1.12 -13.43
CA LEU A 208 10.45 0.73 -12.18
C LEU A 208 10.29 1.84 -11.16
N ASP A 209 10.02 1.46 -9.92
CA ASP A 209 10.08 2.33 -8.75
C ASP A 209 11.00 1.70 -7.69
N GLU A 210 12.07 2.41 -7.35
CA GLU A 210 13.20 1.92 -6.55
C GLU A 210 13.73 0.55 -7.02
N GLY A 211 13.77 0.33 -8.35
CA GLY A 211 14.23 -0.91 -8.97
C GLY A 211 13.22 -2.07 -8.95
N ARG A 212 12.02 -1.86 -8.40
CA ARG A 212 10.94 -2.87 -8.40
C ARG A 212 9.94 -2.63 -9.54
N PRO A 213 9.37 -3.68 -10.15
CA PRO A 213 8.35 -3.54 -11.19
C PRO A 213 7.11 -2.80 -10.71
N THR A 214 6.61 -1.87 -11.52
CA THR A 214 5.29 -1.23 -11.33
C THR A 214 4.16 -2.12 -11.85
N HIS A 215 2.90 -1.78 -11.57
CA HIS A 215 1.76 -2.46 -12.20
C HIS A 215 1.79 -2.36 -13.72
N ALA A 216 2.21 -1.21 -14.27
CA ALA A 216 2.37 -1.04 -15.71
C ALA A 216 3.40 -2.04 -16.29
N ALA A 217 4.53 -2.24 -15.61
CA ALA A 217 5.54 -3.21 -16.03
C ALA A 217 4.94 -4.62 -16.17
N VAL A 218 4.18 -5.04 -15.15
CA VAL A 218 3.51 -6.35 -15.11
C VAL A 218 2.42 -6.45 -16.18
N LEU A 219 1.63 -5.39 -16.38
CA LEU A 219 0.55 -5.36 -17.37
C LEU A 219 1.06 -5.38 -18.82
N LEU A 220 2.20 -4.76 -19.10
CA LEU A 220 2.77 -4.68 -20.44
C LEU A 220 3.65 -5.89 -20.77
N PHE A 221 4.42 -6.38 -19.79
CA PHE A 221 5.50 -7.34 -20.03
C PHE A 221 5.47 -8.55 -19.08
N GLY A 222 4.49 -8.72 -18.20
CA GLY A 222 4.45 -9.90 -17.33
C GLY A 222 4.13 -11.20 -18.09
N PHE A 223 4.72 -12.33 -17.69
CA PHE A 223 4.35 -13.65 -18.22
C PHE A 223 2.90 -14.01 -17.89
N GLN A 224 2.46 -13.68 -16.67
CA GLN A 224 1.11 -13.96 -16.17
C GLN A 224 0.60 -12.79 -15.31
N PRO A 225 0.20 -11.66 -15.94
CA PRO A 225 -0.16 -10.43 -15.20
C PRO A 225 -1.26 -10.66 -14.16
N GLN A 226 -2.20 -11.56 -14.45
CA GLN A 226 -3.34 -11.88 -13.60
C GLN A 226 -2.96 -12.60 -12.29
N ARG A 227 -1.73 -13.11 -12.14
CA ARG A 227 -1.23 -13.58 -10.83
C ARG A 227 -1.11 -12.44 -9.81
N PHE A 228 -0.83 -11.24 -10.30
CA PHE A 228 -0.66 -10.04 -9.48
C PHE A 228 -1.90 -9.14 -9.51
N LEU A 229 -2.52 -9.04 -10.69
CA LEU A 229 -3.64 -8.15 -10.98
C LEU A 229 -4.82 -8.95 -11.51
N VAL A 230 -5.49 -9.68 -10.60
CA VAL A 230 -6.57 -10.63 -10.93
C VAL A 230 -7.70 -9.99 -11.74
N SER A 231 -7.96 -8.70 -11.54
CA SER A 231 -8.99 -7.94 -12.25
C SER A 231 -8.59 -7.47 -13.65
N SER A 232 -7.36 -7.71 -14.09
CA SER A 232 -6.93 -7.40 -15.46
C SER A 232 -7.46 -8.46 -16.43
N GLU A 233 -8.69 -8.30 -16.87
CA GLU A 233 -9.34 -9.16 -17.86
C GLU A 233 -10.32 -8.35 -18.71
N VAL A 234 -10.54 -8.78 -19.94
CA VAL A 234 -11.56 -8.21 -20.83
C VAL A 234 -12.64 -9.25 -21.05
N LYS A 235 -13.91 -8.87 -20.84
CA LYS A 235 -15.07 -9.72 -21.06
C LYS A 235 -15.79 -9.27 -22.32
N CYS A 236 -15.77 -10.10 -23.33
CA CYS A 236 -16.44 -9.86 -24.59
C CYS A 236 -17.73 -10.68 -24.66
N ALA A 237 -18.86 -9.99 -24.84
CA ALA A 237 -20.18 -10.60 -24.94
C ALA A 237 -20.87 -10.15 -26.23
N HIS A 238 -21.43 -11.11 -26.99
CA HIS A 238 -22.20 -10.84 -28.19
C HIS A 238 -23.62 -11.38 -28.07
N TYR A 239 -24.59 -10.54 -28.45
CA TYR A 239 -26.01 -10.84 -28.49
C TYR A 239 -26.50 -10.72 -29.93
N HIS A 240 -27.43 -11.58 -30.37
CA HIS A 240 -27.95 -11.57 -31.74
C HIS A 240 -28.88 -10.39 -32.06
N GLY A 241 -29.21 -9.56 -31.06
CA GLY A 241 -30.07 -8.40 -31.21
C GLY A 241 -29.65 -7.29 -30.26
N THR A 242 -30.51 -6.28 -30.14
CA THR A 242 -30.26 -5.10 -29.30
C THR A 242 -30.61 -5.31 -27.83
N GLU A 243 -31.32 -6.40 -27.52
CA GLU A 243 -31.72 -6.72 -26.15
C GLU A 243 -30.72 -7.66 -25.47
N THR A 244 -30.41 -7.34 -24.22
CA THR A 244 -29.57 -8.22 -23.38
C THR A 244 -30.43 -9.37 -22.85
N ALA A 245 -30.13 -10.59 -23.28
CA ALA A 245 -30.84 -11.80 -22.89
C ALA A 245 -29.88 -12.86 -22.36
N LYS A 246 -30.30 -13.61 -21.33
CA LYS A 246 -29.60 -14.82 -20.88
C LYS A 246 -30.26 -16.05 -21.50
N PRO A 247 -29.48 -17.09 -21.88
CA PRO A 247 -28.02 -17.18 -21.79
C PRO A 247 -27.32 -16.29 -22.84
N ILE A 248 -26.11 -15.79 -22.51
CA ILE A 248 -25.31 -14.97 -23.44
C ILE A 248 -24.80 -15.89 -24.56
N PRO A 249 -25.16 -15.66 -25.84
CA PRO A 249 -24.82 -16.57 -26.93
C PRO A 249 -23.32 -16.79 -27.14
N SER A 250 -22.53 -15.73 -27.02
CA SER A 250 -21.07 -15.83 -27.05
C SER A 250 -20.50 -14.93 -25.95
N LEU A 251 -19.86 -15.56 -24.97
CA LEU A 251 -19.15 -14.90 -23.89
C LEU A 251 -17.73 -15.45 -23.84
N GLN A 252 -16.74 -14.57 -23.98
CA GLN A 252 -15.33 -14.91 -23.86
C GLN A 252 -14.66 -14.00 -22.83
N ILE A 253 -13.79 -14.57 -22.02
CA ILE A 253 -13.01 -13.85 -21.01
C ILE A 253 -11.55 -13.97 -21.39
N TYR A 254 -10.95 -12.84 -21.73
CA TYR A 254 -9.59 -12.70 -22.20
C TYR A 254 -8.66 -12.28 -21.07
N LYS A 255 -7.44 -12.82 -21.10
CA LYS A 255 -6.38 -12.61 -20.12
C LYS A 255 -5.04 -12.56 -20.85
N GLY A 256 -4.02 -12.01 -20.19
CA GLY A 256 -2.70 -11.77 -20.75
C GLY A 256 -2.21 -10.36 -20.46
N THR A 257 -1.25 -9.90 -21.24
CA THR A 257 -0.79 -8.50 -21.20
C THR A 257 -1.83 -7.56 -21.79
N VAL A 258 -1.67 -6.26 -21.60
CA VAL A 258 -2.54 -5.25 -22.23
C VAL A 258 -2.52 -5.37 -23.75
N PHE A 259 -1.38 -5.72 -24.35
CA PHE A 259 -1.29 -5.98 -25.79
C PHE A 259 -2.17 -7.17 -26.19
N ASP A 260 -2.05 -8.28 -25.47
CA ASP A 260 -2.87 -9.49 -25.72
C ASP A 260 -4.37 -9.19 -25.59
N LEU A 261 -4.75 -8.42 -24.57
CA LEU A 261 -6.15 -8.08 -24.32
C LEU A 261 -6.74 -7.21 -25.43
N VAL A 262 -5.95 -6.28 -25.99
CA VAL A 262 -6.37 -5.46 -27.13
C VAL A 262 -6.56 -6.33 -28.36
N ASP A 263 -5.57 -7.15 -28.71
CA ASP A 263 -5.62 -7.99 -29.91
C ASP A 263 -6.79 -9.00 -29.82
N GLN A 264 -6.93 -9.69 -28.68
CA GLN A 264 -8.01 -10.66 -28.45
C GLN A 264 -9.40 -10.01 -28.49
N ALA A 265 -9.54 -8.78 -27.94
CA ALA A 265 -10.81 -8.07 -27.98
C ALA A 265 -11.17 -7.60 -29.39
N VAL A 266 -10.19 -7.10 -30.15
CA VAL A 266 -10.37 -6.72 -31.56
C VAL A 266 -10.76 -7.94 -32.38
N ASP A 267 -10.03 -9.06 -32.24
CA ASP A 267 -10.32 -10.31 -32.93
C ASP A 267 -11.74 -10.83 -32.62
N PHE A 268 -12.17 -10.73 -31.35
CA PHE A 268 -13.53 -11.08 -30.98
C PHE A 268 -14.55 -10.23 -31.73
N VAL A 269 -14.41 -8.90 -31.71
CA VAL A 269 -15.34 -7.99 -32.38
C VAL A 269 -15.38 -8.28 -33.87
N MET A 270 -14.22 -8.38 -34.52
CA MET A 270 -14.12 -8.67 -35.96
C MET A 270 -14.74 -10.04 -36.32
N SER A 271 -14.68 -11.03 -35.42
CA SER A 271 -15.31 -12.35 -35.63
C SER A 271 -16.84 -12.34 -35.52
N LYS A 272 -17.44 -11.25 -35.02
CA LYS A 272 -18.88 -11.08 -34.83
C LYS A 272 -19.51 -10.02 -35.72
N LEU A 273 -18.70 -9.17 -36.36
CA LEU A 273 -19.20 -8.24 -37.37
C LEU A 273 -19.67 -9.00 -38.60
N ASN A 274 -20.80 -8.57 -39.14
CA ASN A 274 -21.29 -9.08 -40.40
C ASN A 274 -20.33 -8.67 -41.53
N LEU A 275 -20.09 -9.61 -42.44
CA LEU A 275 -19.35 -9.35 -43.67
C LEU A 275 -20.34 -9.24 -44.83
N SER A 276 -20.48 -8.03 -45.39
CA SER A 276 -21.25 -7.85 -46.61
C SER A 276 -20.49 -8.44 -47.80
N VAL A 277 -21.19 -9.14 -48.69
CA VAL A 277 -20.63 -9.71 -49.91
C VAL A 277 -21.43 -9.19 -51.10
N GLY A 278 -20.78 -8.38 -51.92
CA GLY A 278 -21.38 -7.81 -53.13
C GLY A 278 -21.45 -8.79 -54.30
N THR A 279 -21.92 -8.31 -55.44
CA THR A 279 -22.03 -9.12 -56.66
C THR A 279 -20.77 -9.02 -57.53
N ARG A 280 -20.54 -10.01 -58.39
CA ARG A 280 -19.40 -10.05 -59.35
C ARG A 280 -19.61 -9.15 -60.59
N ALA A 281 -20.37 -8.07 -60.45
CA ALA A 281 -20.76 -7.23 -61.58
C ALA A 281 -19.56 -6.47 -62.20
N SER A 282 -18.56 -6.12 -61.38
CA SER A 282 -17.38 -5.33 -61.78
C SER A 282 -16.05 -6.09 -61.76
N SER A 283 -15.99 -7.27 -61.13
CA SER A 283 -14.77 -8.09 -61.00
C SER A 283 -15.11 -9.57 -60.79
N ILE A 284 -14.18 -10.46 -61.14
CA ILE A 284 -14.25 -11.91 -60.85
C ILE A 284 -14.29 -12.14 -59.33
N GLN A 285 -13.66 -11.25 -58.55
CA GLN A 285 -13.73 -11.25 -57.10
C GLN A 285 -14.89 -10.35 -56.65
N ALA A 286 -15.86 -10.93 -55.95
CA ALA A 286 -16.93 -10.15 -55.32
C ALA A 286 -16.32 -9.25 -54.23
N PRO A 287 -16.70 -7.96 -54.18
CA PRO A 287 -16.24 -7.07 -53.13
C PRO A 287 -16.82 -7.54 -51.79
N SER A 288 -16.00 -7.51 -50.75
CA SER A 288 -16.41 -7.86 -49.39
C SER A 288 -15.96 -6.78 -48.42
N GLU A 289 -16.89 -6.24 -47.65
CA GLU A 289 -16.63 -5.19 -46.66
C GLU A 289 -17.34 -5.55 -45.35
N TYR A 290 -16.63 -5.39 -44.23
CA TYR A 290 -17.23 -5.54 -42.90
C TYR A 290 -18.22 -4.40 -42.66
N GLU A 291 -19.37 -4.71 -42.07
CA GLU A 291 -20.36 -3.71 -41.64
C GLU A 291 -19.84 -3.04 -40.36
N ILE A 292 -19.09 -1.93 -40.50
CA ILE A 292 -18.52 -1.11 -39.41
C ILE A 292 -19.25 0.23 -39.32
#